data_AF-A0A7W1ZWV8-F1
#
_entry.id   AF-A0A7W1ZWV8-F1
#
_cell.length_a   1.000
_cell.length_b   1.000
_cell.length_c   1.000
_cell.angle_alpha   90.00
_cell.angle_beta   90.00
_cell.angle_gamma   90.00
#
_symmetry.space_group_name_H-M   'P 1'
#
loop_
_entity.id
_entity.type
_entity.pdbx_description
1 polymer ?
#
loop_
_entity_poly.entity_id
_entity_poly.type
_entity_poly.pdbx_seq_one_letter_code
_entity_poly.pdbx_strand_id
1 'polypeptide(L)' 'MQTINDAIVVTGAAGFIGSCLVGYLNEKGYNNLIIVDDFSRADKIINLENRVYSHKVEREDFFSWLE' A
#
# COMPACT_ATOMS: atom_id res chain seq x y z
N MET A 1 15.73 9.52 20.45
CA MET A 1 14.93 10.22 19.43
C MET A 1 14.16 9.15 18.67
N GLN A 2 12.84 9.10 18.80
CA GLN A 2 12.02 8.22 18.00
C GLN A 2 11.95 8.86 16.62
N THR A 3 12.64 8.30 15.63
CA THR A 3 12.40 8.68 14.24
C THR A 3 10.95 8.35 13.97
N ILE A 4 10.14 9.39 13.71
CA ILE A 4 8.83 9.19 13.11
C ILE A 4 9.15 8.56 11.75
N ASN A 5 8.94 7.26 11.62
CA ASN A 5 8.95 6.61 10.32
C ASN A 5 7.63 7.01 9.66
N ASP A 6 7.63 8.16 8.99
CA ASP A 6 6.48 8.61 8.23
C ASP A 6 6.05 7.48 7.29
N ALA A 7 4.81 7.03 7.44
CA ALA A 7 4.21 5.97 6.64
C ALA A 7 3.25 6.60 5.65
N ILE A 8 3.32 6.20 4.39
CA ILE A 8 2.38 6.66 3.37
C ILE A 8 1.33 5.56 3.17
N VAL A 9 0.07 5.92 3.45
CA VAL A 9 -1.05 5.03 3.18
C VAL A 9 -1.54 5.25 1.75
N VAL A 10 -1.64 4.18 0.97
CA VAL A 10 -2.20 4.21 -0.39
C VAL A 10 -3.47 3.37 -0.40
N THR A 11 -4.62 4.03 -0.48
CA THR A 11 -5.93 3.38 -0.64
C THR A 11 -6.22 3.11 -2.12
N GLY A 12 -6.87 1.98 -2.43
CA GLY A 12 -7.06 1.54 -3.82
C GLY A 12 -5.74 1.08 -4.46
N ALA A 13 -4.81 0.59 -3.66
CA ALA A 13 -3.44 0.29 -4.08
C ALA A 13 -3.32 -0.84 -5.13
N ALA A 14 -4.23 -1.81 -5.15
CA ALA A 14 -4.25 -2.87 -6.15
C ALA A 14 -4.96 -2.42 -7.46
N GLY A 15 -5.56 -1.23 -7.47
CA GLY A 15 -6.09 -0.60 -8.68
C GLY A 15 -5.00 -0.18 -9.67
N PHE A 16 -5.42 0.16 -10.89
CA PHE A 16 -4.51 0.58 -11.95
C PHE A 16 -3.66 1.78 -11.55
N ILE A 17 -4.29 2.89 -11.11
CA ILE A 17 -3.58 4.11 -10.71
C ILE A 17 -2.83 3.92 -9.38
N GLY A 18 -3.47 3.25 -8.41
CA GLY A 18 -2.88 3.03 -7.09
C GLY A 18 -1.56 2.26 -7.15
N SER A 19 -1.52 1.20 -7.95
CA SER A 19 -0.31 0.38 -8.09
C SER A 19 0.84 1.09 -8.81
N CYS A 20 0.53 1.96 -9.78
CA CYS A 20 1.50 2.88 -10.38
C CYS A 20 2.04 3.87 -9.35
N LEU A 21 1.19 4.43 -8.49
CA LEU A 21 1.61 5.35 -7.43
C LEU A 21 2.53 4.65 -6.41
N VAL A 22 2.20 3.41 -6.00
CA VAL A 22 3.07 2.61 -5.13
C VAL A 22 4.45 2.42 -5.77
N GLY A 23 4.50 2.07 -7.06
CA GLY A 23 5.76 1.92 -7.80
C GLY A 23 6.56 3.22 -7.86
N TYR A 24 5.90 4.33 -8.19
CA TYR A 24 6.52 5.65 -8.20
C TYR A 24 7.10 6.04 -6.82
N LEU A 25 6.38 5.76 -5.74
CA LEU A 25 6.85 6.01 -4.38
C LEU A 25 8.08 5.16 -4.05
N ASN A 26 8.09 3.88 -4.42
CA ASN A 26 9.26 3.01 -4.27
C ASN A 26 10.47 3.54 -5.05
N GLU A 27 10.29 4.01 -6.30
CA GLU A 27 11.36 4.63 -7.09
C GLU A 27 11.92 5.91 -6.45
N LYS A 28 11.11 6.61 -5.65
CA LYS A 28 11.52 7.79 -4.87
C LYS A 28 12.13 7.44 -3.51
N GLY A 29 12.25 6.16 -3.17
CA GLY A 29 12.82 5.68 -1.90
C GLY A 29 11.81 5.60 -0.75
N TYR A 30 10.53 5.86 -1.00
CA TYR A 30 9.47 5.68 -0.02
C TYR A 30 9.02 4.21 -0.03
N ASN A 31 9.56 3.44 0.91
CA ASN A 31 9.28 2.01 1.03
C ASN A 31 8.40 1.66 2.24
N ASN A 32 8.23 2.61 3.17
CA ASN A 32 7.30 2.46 4.29
C ASN A 32 5.86 2.79 3.83
N LEU A 33 5.32 1.92 2.99
CA LEU A 33 3.99 2.06 2.42
C LEU A 33 3.00 1.11 3.09
N ILE A 34 1.81 1.61 3.40
CA ILE A 34 0.67 0.78 3.85
C ILE A 34 -0.31 0.75 2.70
N ILE A 35 -0.48 -0.41 2.08
CA ILE A 35 -1.41 -0.58 0.97
C ILE A 35 -2.77 -1.04 1.49
N VAL A 36 -3.82 -0.38 1.03
CA VAL A 36 -5.21 -0.66 1.44
C VAL A 36 -6.06 -0.89 0.19
N ASP A 37 -6.66 -2.06 0.05
CA ASP A 37 -7.58 -2.39 -1.04
C ASP A 37 -8.44 -3.61 -0.68
N ASP A 38 -9.31 -4.04 -1.59
CA ASP A 38 -9.89 -5.38 -1.62
C ASP A 38 -8.91 -6.33 -2.31
N PHE A 39 -8.27 -7.23 -1.54
CA PHE A 39 -7.31 -8.19 -2.06
C PHE A 39 -7.91 -9.58 -2.36
N SER A 40 -9.24 -9.74 -2.26
CA SER A 40 -9.91 -10.99 -2.63
C SER A 40 -9.84 -11.28 -4.13
N ARG A 41 -9.59 -10.25 -4.93
CA ARG A 41 -9.51 -10.29 -6.39
C ARG A 41 -8.13 -10.70 -6.89
N ALA A 42 -8.00 -11.99 -7.22
CA ALA A 42 -6.77 -12.57 -7.75
C ALA A 42 -6.26 -11.86 -9.02
N ASP A 43 -7.16 -11.35 -9.87
CA ASP A 43 -6.80 -10.66 -11.11
C ASP A 43 -6.06 -9.33 -10.89
N LYS A 44 -6.15 -8.76 -9.68
CA LYS A 44 -5.48 -7.50 -9.32
C LYS A 44 -4.13 -7.68 -8.63
N ILE A 45 -3.81 -8.89 -8.18
CA ILE A 45 -2.55 -9.18 -7.46
C ILE A 45 -1.34 -8.83 -8.34
N ILE A 46 -1.46 -9.06 -9.65
CA ILE A 46 -0.43 -8.74 -10.66
C ILE A 46 0.01 -7.27 -10.62
N ASN A 47 -0.89 -6.35 -10.28
CA ASN A 47 -0.58 -4.92 -10.24
C ASN A 47 0.42 -4.57 -9.13
N LEU A 48 0.46 -5.38 -8.07
CA LEU A 48 1.34 -5.19 -6.92
C LEU A 48 2.64 -5.99 -7.01
N GLU A 49 2.87 -6.71 -8.11
CA GLU A 49 4.12 -7.41 -8.33
C GLU A 49 5.31 -6.45 -8.31
N ASN A 50 6.37 -6.87 -7.61
CA ASN A 50 7.60 -6.09 -7.43
C ASN A 50 7.40 -4.73 -6.73
N ARG A 51 6.28 -4.53 -6.03
CA ARG A 51 6.07 -3.36 -5.17
C ARG A 51 6.57 -3.63 -3.75
N VAL A 52 7.13 -2.61 -3.11
CA VAL A 52 7.63 -2.66 -1.74
C VAL A 52 6.65 -1.90 -0.84
N TYR A 53 6.15 -2.59 0.17
CA TYR A 53 5.24 -2.04 1.18
C TYR A 53 5.47 -2.74 2.52
N SER A 54 5.25 -2.03 3.62
CA SER A 54 5.45 -2.55 4.97
C SER A 54 4.22 -3.29 5.48
N HIS A 55 3.02 -2.88 5.07
CA HIS A 55 1.75 -3.48 5.49
C HIS A 55 0.76 -3.58 4.35
N LYS A 56 -0.09 -4.60 4.43
CA LYS A 56 -1.24 -4.82 3.56
C LYS A 56 -2.49 -4.94 4.44
N VAL A 57 -3.49 -4.09 4.22
CA VAL A 57 -4.68 -3.98 5.07
C VAL A 57 -5.93 -4.10 4.21
N GLU A 58 -6.79 -5.08 4.51
CA GLU A 58 -8.09 -5.19 3.83
C GLU A 58 -8.91 -3.92 4.07
N ARG A 59 -9.58 -3.43 3.02
CA ARG A 59 -10.28 -2.15 3.09
C ARG A 59 -11.35 -2.07 4.19
N GLU A 60 -11.96 -3.20 4.52
CA GLU A 60 -12.99 -3.29 5.57
C GLU A 60 -12.39 -3.20 6.98
N ASP A 61 -11.12 -3.59 7.13
CA ASP A 61 -10.39 -3.54 8.40
C ASP A 61 -9.63 -2.23 8.61
N PHE A 62 -9.60 -1.35 7.60
CA PHE A 62 -8.71 -0.19 7.58
C PHE A 62 -8.93 0.77 8.75
N PHE A 63 -10.18 1.08 9.10
CA PHE A 63 -10.45 1.98 10.22
C PHE A 63 -10.05 1.38 11.57
N SER A 64 -10.36 0.10 11.80
CA SER A 64 -9.94 -0.63 13.00
C SER A 64 -8.42 -0.74 13.11
N TRP A 65 -7.73 -0.82 11.97
CA TRP A 65 -6.26 -0.86 11.92
C TRP A 65 -5.61 0.48 12.27
N LEU A 66 -6.31 1.61 12.09
CA LEU A 66 -5.81 2.96 12.40
C LEU A 66 -5.89 3.33 13.89
N GLU A 67 -6.65 2.58 14.69
CA GLU A 67 -6.80 2.80 16.14
C GLU A 67 -5.59 2.32 16.95
#